data_AF-A0A164AHH7-F1
#
_entry.id   AF-A0A164AHH7-F1
#
_cell.length_a   1.000
_cell.length_b   1.000
_cell.length_c   1.000
_cell.angle_alpha   90.00
_cell.angle_beta   90.00
_cell.angle_gamma   90.00
#
_symmetry.space_group_name_H-M   'P 1'
#
loop_
_entity.id
_entity.type
_entity.pdbx_description
1 polymer ?
#
loop_
_entity_poly.entity_id
_entity_poly.type
_entity_poly.pdbx_seq_one_letter_code
_entity_poly.pdbx_strand_id
1 'polypeptide(L)'
;MSSDLSSSHWASIRKRPRKDGTTAHTVLYWIDGRQTGITFDDPRQAEALTTLIKAHGARRALSMHGIDTRRHGPAMWRRRLP
;
A
#
# COMPACT_ATOMS: atom_id res chain seq x y z
N MET A 1 14.53 -18.20 -16.92
CA MET A 1 13.40 -17.24 -16.91
C MET A 1 13.08 -16.94 -15.47
N SER A 2 13.36 -15.71 -15.04
CA SER A 2 13.66 -15.34 -13.65
C SER A 2 12.44 -15.30 -12.74
N SER A 3 12.66 -15.76 -11.51
CA SER A 3 11.71 -15.94 -10.41
C SER A 3 11.21 -14.60 -9.84
N ASP A 4 10.25 -13.96 -10.49
CA ASP A 4 9.65 -12.68 -10.03
C ASP A 4 8.52 -12.86 -8.97
N LEU A 5 8.31 -14.10 -8.50
CA LEU A 5 7.32 -14.41 -7.45
C LEU A 5 7.82 -14.04 -6.04
N SER A 6 9.14 -13.98 -5.82
CA SER A 6 9.72 -13.71 -4.51
C SER A 6 9.37 -12.31 -4.00
N SER A 7 9.38 -11.32 -4.90
CA SER A 7 9.13 -9.92 -4.57
C SER A 7 7.66 -9.61 -4.32
N SER A 8 6.73 -10.37 -4.91
CA SER A 8 5.28 -10.13 -4.80
C SER A 8 4.74 -10.24 -3.37
N HIS A 9 5.42 -10.96 -2.46
CA HIS A 9 5.04 -11.11 -1.06
C HIS A 9 5.73 -10.11 -0.12
N TRP A 10 6.62 -9.25 -0.64
CA TRP A 10 7.30 -8.26 0.17
C TRP A 10 6.42 -7.02 0.37
N ALA A 11 6.32 -6.57 1.62
CA ALA A 11 5.74 -5.28 1.98
C ALA A 11 6.38 -4.69 3.24
N SER A 12 6.46 -3.36 3.30
CA SER A 12 7.01 -2.61 4.44
C SER A 12 6.22 -1.33 4.70
N ILE A 13 6.08 -0.94 5.97
CA ILE A 13 5.39 0.29 6.37
C ILE A 13 6.41 1.39 6.62
N ARG A 14 6.31 2.49 5.89
CA ARG A 14 7.03 3.74 6.15
C ARG A 14 6.14 4.71 6.90
N LYS A 15 6.55 5.10 8.10
CA LYS A 15 5.89 6.12 8.91
C LYS A 15 6.45 7.49 8.56
N ARG A 16 5.58 8.50 8.34
CA ARG A 16 6.00 9.89 8.13
C ARG A 16 5.13 10.84 8.96
N PRO A 17 5.72 11.61 9.88
CA PRO A 17 4.97 12.65 10.58
C PRO A 17 4.50 13.73 9.60
N ARG A 18 3.27 14.23 9.79
CA ARG A 18 2.68 15.33 9.01
C ARG A 18 2.67 16.62 9.83
N LYS A 19 2.53 17.75 9.14
CA LYS A 19 2.53 19.10 9.75
C LYS A 19 1.37 19.31 10.73
N ASP A 20 0.28 18.58 10.56
CA ASP A 20 -0.92 18.62 11.41
C ASP A 20 -0.81 17.74 12.68
N GLY A 21 0.34 17.12 12.92
CA GLY A 21 0.57 16.23 14.07
C GLY A 21 0.13 14.78 13.83
N THR A 22 -0.55 14.47 12.71
CA THR A 22 -0.91 13.10 12.35
C THR A 22 0.28 12.33 11.77
N THR A 23 0.25 10.99 11.82
CA THR A 23 1.27 10.15 11.20
C THR A 23 0.69 9.47 9.96
N ALA A 24 1.36 9.66 8.83
CA ALA A 24 1.05 8.92 7.61
C ALA A 24 1.70 7.53 7.66
N HIS A 25 0.95 6.50 7.29
CA HIS A 25 1.41 5.12 7.22
C HIS A 25 1.43 4.66 5.75
N THR A 26 2.57 4.74 5.08
CA THR A 26 2.71 4.31 3.69
C THR A 26 3.16 2.86 3.61
N VAL A 27 2.32 1.97 3.08
CA VAL A 27 2.69 0.58 2.75
C VAL A 27 3.39 0.59 1.40
N LEU A 28 4.66 0.21 1.39
CA LEU A 28 5.46 -0.04 0.19
C LEU A 28 5.41 -1.52 -0.16
N TYR A 29 5.22 -1.84 -1.43
CA TYR A 29 5.13 -3.23 -1.91
C TYR A 29 5.58 -3.34 -3.37
N TRP A 30 5.91 -4.56 -3.81
CA TRP A 30 6.23 -4.85 -5.20
C TRP A 30 5.05 -5.47 -5.92
N ILE A 31 4.77 -5.01 -7.14
CA ILE A 31 3.77 -5.58 -8.03
C ILE A 31 4.25 -5.42 -9.47
N ASP A 32 4.10 -6.47 -10.29
CA ASP A 32 4.50 -6.48 -11.70
C ASP A 32 5.93 -5.92 -11.95
N GLY A 33 6.90 -6.35 -11.13
CA GLY A 33 8.30 -5.95 -11.23
C GLY A 33 8.62 -4.51 -10.78
N ARG A 34 7.66 -3.79 -10.18
CA ARG A 34 7.85 -2.40 -9.73
C ARG A 34 7.49 -2.21 -8.25
N GLN A 35 8.32 -1.48 -7.52
CA GLN A 35 7.97 -0.99 -6.19
C GLN A 35 7.00 0.19 -6.28
N THR A 36 5.91 0.12 -5.52
CA THR A 36 4.91 1.17 -5.39
C THR A 36 4.47 1.30 -3.92
N GLY A 37 3.52 2.19 -3.62
CA GLY A 37 2.96 2.28 -2.29
C GLY A 37 1.63 2.99 -2.17
N ILE A 38 0.94 2.70 -1.07
CA ILE A 38 -0.36 3.29 -0.69
C ILE A 38 -0.27 3.85 0.72
N THR A 39 -0.89 5.00 0.97
CA THR A 39 -0.81 5.68 2.28
C THR A 39 -2.14 5.58 3.02
N PHE A 40 -2.06 5.26 4.31
CA PHE A 40 -3.19 5.25 5.22
C PHE A 40 -2.98 6.28 6.32
N ASP A 41 -4.08 6.82 6.84
CA ASP A 41 -4.08 7.64 8.06
C ASP A 41 -4.19 6.75 9.31
N ASP A 42 -4.85 5.60 9.19
CA ASP A 42 -4.97 4.61 10.26
C ASP A 42 -3.85 3.55 10.16
N PRO A 43 -3.00 3.38 11.20
CA PRO A 43 -1.98 2.32 11.23
C PRO A 43 -2.55 0.91 11.05
N ARG A 44 -3.78 0.64 11.54
CA ARG A 44 -4.39 -0.69 11.46
C ARG A 44 -4.66 -1.12 10.03
N GLN A 45 -5.07 -0.18 9.17
CA GLN A 45 -5.27 -0.45 7.74
C GLN A 45 -3.94 -0.74 7.03
N ALA A 46 -2.87 -0.02 7.39
CA ALA A 46 -1.54 -0.27 6.84
C ALA A 46 -1.01 -1.66 7.24
N GLU A 47 -1.23 -2.07 8.49
CA GLU A 47 -0.85 -3.38 9.01
C GLU A 47 -1.67 -4.52 8.37
N ALA A 48 -2.99 -4.33 8.22
CA ALA A 48 -3.87 -5.29 7.55
C ALA A 48 -3.42 -5.54 6.10
N LEU A 49 -3.18 -4.48 5.32
CA LEU A 49 -2.69 -4.64 3.95
C LEU A 49 -1.33 -5.32 3.91
N THR A 50 -0.38 -4.90 4.76
CA THR A 50 0.95 -5.53 4.83
C THR A 50 0.85 -7.03 5.08
N THR A 51 -0.05 -7.44 5.98
CA THR A 51 -0.30 -8.84 6.32
C THR A 51 -0.88 -9.60 5.13
N LEU A 52 -1.87 -9.02 4.44
CA LEU A 52 -2.45 -9.61 3.24
C LEU A 52 -1.42 -9.77 2.11
N ILE A 53 -0.54 -8.78 1.91
CA ILE A 53 0.53 -8.86 0.88
C ILE A 53 1.50 -9.98 1.21
N LYS A 54 1.93 -10.10 2.46
CA LYS A 54 2.81 -11.18 2.90
C LYS A 54 2.18 -12.57 2.75
N ALA A 55 0.87 -12.68 2.99
CA ALA A 55 0.16 -13.95 2.93
C ALA A 55 -0.27 -14.38 1.51
N HIS A 56 -0.66 -13.44 0.65
CA HIS A 56 -1.32 -13.75 -0.63
C HIS A 56 -0.66 -13.10 -1.85
N GLY A 57 0.30 -12.21 -1.62
CA GLY A 57 0.95 -11.42 -2.65
C GLY A 57 0.17 -10.14 -2.97
N ALA A 58 0.88 -9.12 -3.48
CA ALA A 58 0.34 -7.78 -3.69
C ALA A 58 -0.97 -7.77 -4.49
N ARG A 59 -1.03 -8.54 -5.59
CA ARG A 59 -2.17 -8.53 -6.51
C ARG A 59 -3.45 -9.06 -5.86
N ARG A 60 -3.37 -10.15 -5.09
CA ARG A 60 -4.51 -10.72 -4.35
C ARG A 60 -4.87 -9.87 -3.15
N ALA A 61 -3.87 -9.40 -2.41
CA ALA A 61 -4.06 -8.55 -1.24
C ALA A 61 -4.83 -7.27 -1.56
N LEU A 62 -4.47 -6.57 -2.64
CA LEU A 62 -5.16 -5.34 -3.06
C LEU A 62 -6.62 -5.62 -3.43
N SER A 63 -6.88 -6.72 -4.15
CA SER A 63 -8.24 -7.14 -4.47
C SER A 63 -9.06 -7.49 -3.21
N MET A 64 -8.47 -8.17 -2.22
CA MET A 64 -9.12 -8.51 -0.96
C MET A 64 -9.38 -7.29 -0.07
N HIS A 65 -8.48 -6.31 -0.12
CA HIS A 65 -8.61 -5.04 0.59
C HIS A 65 -9.58 -4.07 -0.13
N GLY A 66 -10.17 -4.48 -1.26
CA GLY A 66 -11.10 -3.65 -2.04
C GLY A 66 -10.44 -2.46 -2.74
N ILE A 67 -9.12 -2.47 -2.93
CA ILE A 67 -8.37 -1.43 -3.61
C ILE A 67 -8.27 -1.78 -5.10
N ASP A 68 -8.98 -1.03 -5.95
CA ASP A 68 -8.86 -1.17 -7.41
C ASP A 68 -7.54 -0.56 -7.91
N THR A 69 -6.60 -1.43 -8.28
CA THR A 69 -5.27 -1.04 -8.80
C THR A 69 -5.35 -0.33 -10.15
N ARG A 70 -6.46 -0.45 -10.89
CA ARG A 70 -6.64 0.18 -12.21
C ARG A 70 -7.01 1.66 -12.14
N ARG A 71 -7.47 2.14 -10.98
CA ARG A 71 -7.86 3.55 -10.75
C ARG A 71 -6.84 4.34 -9.95
N HIS A 72 -5.75 3.71 -9.51
CA HIS A 72 -4.68 4.39 -8.80
C HIS A 72 -3.77 5.16 -9.78
N GLY A 73 -4.33 6.20 -10.40
CA GLY A 73 -3.55 7.42 -10.69
C GLY A 73 -2.98 7.97 -9.37
N PRO A 74 -1.98 8.87 -9.41
CA PRO A 74 -1.31 9.35 -8.21
C PRO A 74 -2.37 9.84 -7.22
N ALA A 75 -2.46 9.15 -6.09
CA ALA A 75 -3.43 9.42 -5.04
C ALA A 75 -3.10 10.76 -4.37
N MET A 76 -3.47 11.83 -5.06
CA MET A 76 -3.56 13.17 -4.52
C MET A 76 -4.89 13.24 -3.77
N TRP A 77 -4.99 12.57 -2.62
CA TRP A 77 -6.12 12.74 -1.71
C TRP A 77 -5.98 14.10 -1.01
N ARG A 78 -6.31 15.15 -1.78
CA ARG A 78 -6.58 16.50 -1.31
C ARG A 78 -7.97 16.89 -1.82
N ARG A 79 -8.98 16.74 -0.97
CA ARG A 79 -10.06 17.74 -0.89
C ARG A 79 -10.84 17.59 0.41
N ARG A 80 -10.44 18.44 1.35
CA ARG A 80 -11.34 19.17 2.23
C ARG A 80 -12.51 19.75 1.42
N LEU A 81 -13.74 19.55 1.88
CA LEU A 81 -14.91 20.38 1.58
C LEU A 81 -15.69 20.58 2.89
N PRO A 82 -16.42 21.70 3.00
CA PRO A 82 -16.56 22.54 4.21
C PRO A 82 -17.28 21.89 5.39
#